data_AF-A0A0L0S9K3-F1
#
_entry.id   AF-A0A0L0S9K3-F1
#
_cell.length_a   1.000
_cell.length_b   1.000
_cell.length_c   1.000
_cell.angle_alpha   90.00
_cell.angle_beta   90.00
_cell.angle_gamma   90.00
#
_symmetry.space_group_name_H-M   'P 1'
#
loop_
_entity.id
_entity.type
_entity.pdbx_description
1 polymer ?
#
loop_
_entity_poly.entity_id
_entity_poly.type
_entity_poly.pdbx_seq_one_letter_code
_entity_poly.pdbx_strand_id
1 'polypeptide(L)'
;MRLQSSCLVDNESRITFLLSLAERVAPAPPKKGEEHLHRVDLEATSAQLLAQTLAAYYQLLSGQYTTVYAHIAASEKLLDSLDGVDGRVSSAFYRVAADYYKAKLQYAKFYKTSLLFLGCLGDVNELPLDEAVERAHDLSLAALLSDEIYNFGELLMHQILEKLDNSPHAWLNSASTVNELSSTLREGPPLRANGTRKKPSASQSSGVHFKNGAPPPARIVSQWLALVAAKFVPKNTKDPPPTGPIAVHCVAGLGRAPVLVAIALIEAGMPNLEAVEYIRSRRRGALNMKQIHFLDSYKRRGKGKLIGACGGGAGDAASGDGARASPIPGKDKDKCTIM
;
A
#
# COMPACT_ATOMS: atom_id res chain seq x y z
N MET A 1 -4.14 -20.29 42.28
CA MET A 1 -4.16 -21.41 41.30
C MET A 1 -2.82 -21.43 40.58
N ARG A 2 -1.91 -22.36 40.91
CA ARG A 2 -0.63 -22.50 40.19
C ARG A 2 -0.93 -23.20 38.86
N LEU A 3 -0.88 -22.44 37.77
CA LEU A 3 -1.05 -22.95 36.41
C LEU A 3 0.13 -23.89 36.09
N GLN A 4 -0.11 -25.20 36.11
CA GLN A 4 0.79 -26.19 35.52
C GLN A 4 0.65 -26.12 33.99
N SER A 5 1.13 -25.05 33.36
CA SER A 5 1.27 -24.96 31.91
C SER A 5 2.25 -26.00 31.34
N SER A 6 3.06 -26.63 32.21
CA SER A 6 4.04 -27.65 31.86
C SER A 6 3.50 -29.08 31.74
N CYS A 7 2.20 -29.32 31.96
CA CYS A 7 1.64 -30.68 32.03
C CYS A 7 0.74 -31.09 30.85
N LEU A 8 0.47 -30.21 29.89
CA LEU A 8 -0.32 -30.55 28.70
C LEU A 8 0.64 -30.85 27.53
N VAL A 9 0.80 -32.14 27.23
CA VAL A 9 1.78 -32.66 26.26
C VAL A 9 1.30 -32.47 24.82
N ASP A 10 -0.02 -32.53 24.60
CA ASP A 10 -0.66 -32.50 23.28
C ASP A 10 -1.47 -31.21 23.04
N ASN A 11 -1.54 -30.80 21.78
CA ASN A 11 -2.27 -29.58 21.38
C ASN A 11 -3.78 -29.72 21.61
N GLU A 12 -4.35 -30.93 21.51
CA GLU A 12 -5.79 -31.16 21.70
C GLU A 12 -6.23 -30.95 23.16
N SER A 13 -5.44 -31.42 24.14
CA SER A 13 -5.68 -31.18 25.55
C SER A 13 -5.53 -29.70 25.90
N ARG A 14 -4.59 -28.98 25.26
CA ARG A 14 -4.46 -27.51 25.40
C ARG A 14 -5.69 -26.78 24.87
N ILE A 15 -6.17 -27.16 23.70
CA ILE A 15 -7.40 -26.58 23.11
C ILE A 15 -8.59 -26.82 24.04
N THR A 16 -8.78 -28.07 24.49
CA THR A 16 -9.90 -28.45 25.36
C THR A 16 -9.86 -27.67 26.68
N PHE A 17 -8.69 -27.57 27.30
CA PHE A 17 -8.50 -26.77 28.51
C PHE A 17 -8.83 -25.30 28.29
N LEU A 18 -8.31 -24.68 27.22
CA LEU A 18 -8.52 -23.25 26.93
C LEU A 18 -9.97 -22.92 26.59
N LEU A 19 -10.66 -23.80 25.86
CA LEU A 19 -12.10 -23.65 25.62
C LEU A 19 -12.90 -23.78 26.91
N SER A 20 -12.58 -24.75 27.77
CA SER A 20 -13.24 -24.89 29.08
C SER A 20 -12.97 -23.68 29.99
N LEU A 21 -11.78 -23.06 29.88
CA LEU A 21 -11.43 -21.84 30.61
C LEU A 21 -12.23 -20.65 30.07
N ALA A 22 -12.34 -20.52 28.75
CA ALA A 22 -13.13 -19.47 28.11
C ALA A 22 -14.60 -19.53 28.54
N GLU A 23 -15.20 -20.72 28.61
CA GLU A 23 -16.58 -20.91 29.08
C GLU A 23 -16.75 -20.53 30.56
N ARG A 24 -15.76 -20.82 31.40
CA ARG A 24 -15.81 -20.51 32.84
C ARG A 24 -15.60 -19.03 33.14
N VAL A 25 -14.89 -18.32 32.27
CA VAL A 25 -14.58 -16.90 32.39
C VAL A 25 -15.61 -16.03 31.64
N ALA A 26 -16.51 -16.66 30.87
CA ALA A 26 -17.55 -15.95 30.13
C ALA A 26 -18.42 -15.09 31.05
N PRO A 27 -18.80 -13.87 30.61
CA PRO A 27 -19.64 -12.99 31.39
C PRO A 27 -21.00 -13.65 31.64
N ALA A 28 -21.56 -13.44 32.83
CA ALA A 28 -22.86 -13.99 33.17
C ALA A 28 -23.93 -13.48 32.18
N PRO A 29 -24.82 -14.36 31.68
CA PRO A 29 -25.88 -13.94 30.76
C PRO A 29 -26.77 -12.89 31.44
N PRO A 30 -27.31 -11.94 30.66
CA PRO A 30 -28.19 -10.91 31.22
C PRO A 30 -29.37 -11.54 31.94
N LYS A 31 -29.69 -11.01 33.14
CA LYS A 31 -30.88 -11.43 33.87
C LYS A 31 -32.12 -11.05 33.05
N LYS A 32 -33.10 -11.95 33.00
CA LYS A 32 -34.34 -11.78 32.23
C LYS A 32 -35.04 -10.48 32.65
N GLY A 33 -35.16 -9.53 31.72
CA GLY A 33 -35.77 -8.22 31.97
C GLY A 33 -34.82 -7.03 32.21
N GLU A 34 -33.51 -7.28 32.31
CA GLU A 34 -32.47 -6.23 32.51
C GLU A 34 -31.54 -6.09 31.28
N GLU A 35 -31.96 -6.57 30.11
CA GLU A 35 -31.16 -6.62 28.88
C GLU A 35 -30.63 -5.23 28.45
N HIS A 36 -31.39 -4.17 28.72
CA HIS A 36 -31.00 -2.79 28.42
C HIS A 36 -30.02 -2.18 29.45
N LEU A 37 -29.82 -2.81 30.61
CA LEU A 37 -28.94 -2.36 31.69
C LEU A 37 -27.70 -3.27 31.83
N HIS A 38 -27.59 -4.33 31.02
CA HIS A 38 -26.44 -5.20 31.01
C HIS A 38 -25.23 -4.44 30.46
N ARG A 39 -24.43 -3.93 31.38
CA ARG A 39 -23.12 -3.39 31.05
C ARG A 39 -22.22 -4.57 30.78
N VAL A 40 -21.74 -4.68 29.54
CA VAL A 40 -20.80 -5.73 29.15
C VAL A 40 -19.63 -5.69 30.13
N ASP A 41 -19.39 -6.81 30.80
CA ASP A 41 -18.26 -6.95 31.70
C ASP A 41 -16.99 -7.01 30.84
N LEU A 42 -16.31 -5.86 30.75
CA LEU A 42 -15.14 -5.68 29.92
C LEU A 42 -14.02 -6.65 30.33
N GLU A 43 -13.83 -6.91 31.62
CA GLU A 43 -12.77 -7.78 32.12
C GLU A 43 -13.09 -9.25 31.79
N ALA A 44 -14.29 -9.72 32.10
CA ALA A 44 -14.71 -11.09 31.80
C ALA A 44 -14.72 -11.37 30.29
N THR A 45 -15.23 -10.43 29.49
CA THR A 45 -15.28 -10.57 28.03
C THR A 45 -13.87 -10.54 27.41
N SER A 46 -12.99 -9.66 27.90
CA SER A 46 -11.59 -9.60 27.43
C SER A 46 -10.81 -10.87 27.77
N ALA A 47 -11.03 -11.42 28.97
CA ALA A 47 -10.38 -12.66 29.39
C ALA A 47 -10.91 -13.88 28.63
N GLN A 48 -12.22 -13.93 28.35
CA GLN A 48 -12.81 -14.93 27.46
C GLN A 48 -12.22 -14.85 26.05
N LEU A 49 -12.14 -13.65 25.48
CA LEU A 49 -11.58 -13.42 24.16
C LEU A 49 -10.12 -13.88 24.07
N LEU A 50 -9.31 -13.57 25.08
CA LEU A 50 -7.92 -14.02 25.14
C LEU A 50 -7.82 -15.55 25.20
N ALA A 51 -8.64 -16.21 26.02
CA ALA A 51 -8.66 -17.66 26.12
C ALA A 51 -9.07 -18.33 24.80
N GLN A 52 -10.09 -17.79 24.11
CA GLN A 52 -10.53 -18.26 22.79
C GLN A 52 -9.45 -18.03 21.72
N THR A 53 -8.78 -16.89 21.76
CA THR A 53 -7.68 -16.55 20.83
C THR A 53 -6.52 -17.53 20.98
N LEU A 54 -6.14 -17.86 22.21
CA LEU A 54 -5.10 -18.85 22.48
C LEU A 54 -5.53 -20.26 22.05
N ALA A 55 -6.80 -20.64 22.24
CA ALA A 55 -7.32 -21.90 21.72
C ALA A 55 -7.25 -21.94 20.17
N ALA A 56 -7.62 -20.85 19.50
CA ALA A 56 -7.54 -20.70 18.05
C ALA A 56 -6.10 -20.80 17.53
N TYR A 57 -5.11 -20.29 18.27
CA TYR A 57 -3.70 -20.46 17.94
C TYR A 57 -3.29 -21.95 17.90
N TYR A 58 -3.66 -22.74 18.90
CA TYR A 58 -3.36 -24.18 18.89
C TYR A 58 -4.17 -24.94 17.83
N GLN A 59 -5.41 -24.54 17.56
CA GLN A 59 -6.21 -25.08 16.45
C GLN A 59 -5.55 -24.80 15.10
N LEU A 60 -4.93 -23.63 14.92
CA LEU A 60 -4.17 -23.27 13.73
C LEU A 60 -2.96 -24.21 13.56
N LEU A 61 -2.21 -24.47 14.63
CA LEU A 61 -1.10 -25.42 14.62
C LEU A 61 -1.54 -26.86 14.32
N SER A 62 -2.73 -27.25 14.78
CA SER A 62 -3.34 -28.55 14.45
C SER A 62 -3.97 -28.60 13.04
N GLY A 63 -3.89 -27.52 12.24
CA GLY A 63 -4.40 -27.46 10.87
C GLY A 63 -5.92 -27.31 10.75
N GLN A 64 -6.62 -26.99 11.84
CA GLN A 64 -8.09 -26.84 11.86
C GLN A 64 -8.52 -25.44 11.38
N TYR A 65 -8.31 -25.15 10.10
CA TYR A 65 -8.53 -23.79 9.58
C TYR A 65 -10.00 -23.32 9.58
N THR A 66 -10.96 -24.24 9.53
CA THR A 66 -12.40 -23.90 9.49
C THR A 66 -12.89 -23.38 10.83
N THR A 67 -12.49 -24.04 11.92
CA THR A 67 -12.83 -23.64 13.29
C THR A 67 -12.16 -22.32 13.66
N VAL A 68 -10.88 -22.16 13.27
CA VAL A 68 -10.14 -20.90 13.49
C VAL A 68 -10.80 -19.72 12.79
N TYR A 69 -11.26 -19.88 11.55
CA TYR A 69 -11.96 -18.81 10.83
C TYR A 69 -13.28 -18.41 11.52
N ALA A 70 -14.06 -19.41 11.97
CA ALA A 70 -15.29 -19.16 12.71
C ALA A 70 -15.03 -18.40 14.01
N HIS A 71 -13.95 -18.76 14.73
CA HIS A 71 -13.50 -18.05 15.92
C HIS A 71 -13.06 -16.63 15.62
N ILE A 72 -12.27 -16.39 14.57
CA ILE A 72 -11.83 -15.05 14.18
C ILE A 72 -13.04 -14.16 13.86
N ALA A 73 -13.98 -14.65 13.06
CA ALA A 73 -15.18 -13.89 12.68
C ALA A 73 -16.11 -13.58 13.87
N ALA A 74 -16.21 -14.49 14.85
CA ALA A 74 -16.95 -14.24 16.08
C ALA A 74 -16.24 -13.23 16.99
N SER A 75 -14.93 -13.38 17.14
CA SER A 75 -14.07 -12.53 17.98
C SER A 75 -13.98 -11.09 17.47
N GLU A 76 -13.97 -10.89 16.15
CA GLU A 76 -13.98 -9.57 15.51
C GLU A 76 -15.26 -8.80 15.86
N LYS A 77 -16.44 -9.44 15.77
CA LYS A 77 -17.70 -8.84 16.18
C LYS A 77 -17.75 -8.48 17.66
N LEU A 78 -17.14 -9.31 18.51
CA LEU A 78 -17.04 -9.03 19.94
C LEU A 78 -16.12 -7.83 20.19
N LEU A 79 -14.96 -7.75 19.54
CA LEU A 79 -14.05 -6.61 19.65
C LEU A 79 -14.71 -5.30 19.19
N ASP A 80 -15.44 -5.31 18.08
CA ASP A 80 -16.16 -4.13 17.58
C ASP A 80 -17.26 -3.64 18.54
N SER A 81 -17.78 -4.52 19.38
CA SER A 81 -18.80 -4.18 20.39
C SER A 81 -18.22 -3.64 21.70
N LEU A 82 -16.90 -3.76 21.89
CA LEU A 82 -16.23 -3.40 23.13
C LEU A 82 -15.50 -2.05 22.98
N ASP A 83 -16.04 -1.01 23.60
CA ASP A 83 -15.34 0.27 23.73
C ASP A 83 -14.29 0.20 24.86
N GLY A 84 -13.01 0.28 24.49
CA GLY A 84 -11.89 0.42 25.45
C GLY A 84 -11.17 -0.87 25.85
N VAL A 85 -11.11 -1.87 24.95
CA VAL A 85 -10.32 -3.10 25.16
C VAL A 85 -8.83 -2.77 25.34
N ASP A 86 -8.16 -3.50 26.23
CA ASP A 86 -6.70 -3.43 26.40
C ASP A 86 -6.00 -3.82 25.09
N GLY A 87 -5.08 -2.96 24.63
CA GLY A 87 -4.29 -3.18 23.41
C GLY A 87 -3.56 -4.51 23.38
N ARG A 88 -3.21 -5.09 24.54
CA ARG A 88 -2.60 -6.43 24.64
C ARG A 88 -3.54 -7.54 24.21
N VAL A 89 -4.83 -7.44 24.55
CA VAL A 89 -5.85 -8.44 24.18
C VAL A 89 -6.12 -8.34 22.68
N SER A 90 -6.29 -7.13 22.16
CA SER A 90 -6.45 -6.89 20.72
C SER A 90 -5.21 -7.30 19.92
N SER A 91 -4.01 -7.05 20.44
CA SER A 91 -2.74 -7.49 19.84
C SER A 91 -2.67 -9.02 19.77
N ALA A 92 -2.99 -9.74 20.85
CA ALA A 92 -3.02 -11.19 20.84
C ALA A 92 -4.00 -11.75 19.78
N PHE A 93 -5.17 -11.14 19.63
CA PHE A 93 -6.14 -11.49 18.61
C PHE A 93 -5.60 -11.26 17.19
N TYR A 94 -5.13 -10.05 16.90
CA TYR A 94 -4.62 -9.72 15.56
C TYR A 94 -3.39 -10.54 15.18
N ARG A 95 -2.59 -10.97 16.16
CA ARG A 95 -1.46 -11.89 15.92
C ARG A 95 -1.94 -13.22 15.33
N VAL A 96 -2.93 -13.86 15.96
CA VAL A 96 -3.48 -15.15 15.48
C VAL A 96 -4.23 -14.98 14.17
N ALA A 97 -4.98 -13.88 14.02
CA ALA A 97 -5.68 -13.58 12.77
C ALA A 97 -4.71 -13.36 11.61
N ALA A 98 -3.60 -12.66 11.84
CA ALA A 98 -2.54 -12.51 10.85
C ALA A 98 -1.94 -13.87 10.48
N ASP A 99 -1.58 -14.71 11.46
CA ASP A 99 -1.03 -16.04 11.19
C ASP A 99 -1.98 -16.93 10.37
N TYR A 100 -3.30 -16.84 10.63
CA TYR A 100 -4.31 -17.50 9.82
C TYR A 100 -4.30 -17.02 8.36
N TYR A 101 -4.29 -15.70 8.12
CA TYR A 101 -4.27 -15.15 6.77
C TYR A 101 -2.95 -15.42 6.03
N LYS A 102 -1.82 -15.47 6.75
CA LYS A 102 -0.52 -15.93 6.23
C LYS A 102 -0.64 -17.38 5.75
N ALA A 103 -1.17 -18.28 6.58
CA ALA A 103 -1.35 -19.69 6.21
C ALA A 103 -2.32 -19.91 5.03
N LYS A 104 -3.31 -19.04 4.86
CA LYS A 104 -4.26 -19.07 3.73
C LYS A 104 -3.78 -18.33 2.48
N LEU A 105 -2.58 -17.74 2.49
CA LEU A 105 -2.02 -16.95 1.39
C LEU A 105 -2.90 -15.75 1.00
N GLN A 106 -3.66 -15.20 1.95
CA GLN A 106 -4.50 -14.01 1.74
C GLN A 106 -3.71 -12.75 2.07
N TYR A 107 -2.77 -12.37 1.20
CA TYR A 107 -1.80 -11.30 1.45
C TYR A 107 -2.43 -9.94 1.78
N ALA A 108 -3.52 -9.56 1.10
CA ALA A 108 -4.21 -8.29 1.34
C ALA A 108 -4.78 -8.19 2.77
N LYS A 109 -5.43 -9.26 3.24
CA LYS A 109 -5.99 -9.32 4.61
C LYS A 109 -4.90 -9.46 5.65
N PHE A 110 -3.89 -10.28 5.36
CA PHE A 110 -2.72 -10.43 6.22
C PHE A 110 -2.03 -9.10 6.48
N TYR A 111 -1.76 -8.30 5.43
CA TYR A 111 -1.11 -7.01 5.56
C TYR A 111 -1.90 -6.03 6.45
N LYS A 112 -3.20 -5.86 6.20
CA LYS A 112 -4.06 -4.97 6.99
C LYS A 112 -4.11 -5.40 8.45
N THR A 113 -4.30 -6.70 8.70
CA THR A 113 -4.37 -7.28 10.05
C THR A 113 -3.03 -7.15 10.79
N SER A 114 -1.92 -7.27 10.07
CA SER A 114 -0.57 -7.13 10.64
C SER A 114 -0.26 -5.69 11.03
N LEU A 115 -0.73 -4.69 10.26
CA LEU A 115 -0.63 -3.29 10.66
C LEU A 115 -1.47 -2.98 11.90
N LEU A 116 -2.67 -3.56 12.02
CA LEU A 116 -3.50 -3.45 13.23
C LEU A 116 -2.81 -4.07 14.44
N PHE A 117 -2.19 -5.25 14.27
CA PHE A 117 -1.37 -5.89 15.30
C PHE A 117 -0.25 -4.97 15.79
N LEU A 118 0.53 -4.39 14.87
CA LEU A 118 1.62 -3.48 15.21
C LEU A 118 1.12 -2.19 15.88
N GLY A 119 -0.02 -1.66 15.43
CA GLY A 119 -0.66 -0.50 16.05
C GLY A 119 -1.15 -0.76 17.47
N CYS A 120 -1.59 -1.98 17.79
CA CYS A 120 -2.01 -2.37 19.13
C CYS A 120 -0.83 -2.64 20.08
N LEU A 121 0.38 -2.82 19.55
CA LEU A 121 1.52 -3.28 20.33
C LEU A 121 2.21 -2.19 21.16
N GLY A 122 1.89 -0.91 20.93
CA GLY A 122 2.45 0.22 21.66
C GLY A 122 3.92 0.50 21.31
N ASP A 123 4.82 -0.46 21.56
CA ASP A 123 6.23 -0.39 21.22
C ASP A 123 6.70 -1.67 20.50
N VAL A 124 7.26 -1.51 19.31
CA VAL A 124 7.83 -2.59 18.49
C VAL A 124 9.02 -3.28 19.19
N ASN A 125 9.68 -2.61 20.14
CA ASN A 125 10.78 -3.19 20.90
C ASN A 125 10.35 -4.27 21.91
N GLU A 126 9.06 -4.40 22.20
CA GLU A 126 8.54 -5.51 23.01
C GLU A 126 8.61 -6.85 22.26
N LEU A 127 8.72 -6.84 20.93
CA LEU A 127 8.88 -8.06 20.15
C LEU A 127 10.33 -8.60 20.23
N PRO A 128 10.49 -9.92 20.38
CA PRO A 128 11.76 -10.59 20.14
C PRO A 128 12.33 -10.23 18.75
N LEU A 129 13.64 -10.04 18.66
CA LEU A 129 14.29 -9.57 17.43
C LEU A 129 14.08 -10.51 16.24
N ASP A 130 14.12 -11.82 16.50
CA ASP A 130 13.82 -12.88 15.53
C ASP A 130 12.39 -12.78 15.02
N GLU A 131 11.41 -12.65 15.91
CA GLU A 131 10.01 -12.47 15.54
C GLU A 131 9.79 -11.16 14.77
N ALA A 132 10.40 -10.06 15.22
CA ALA A 132 10.29 -8.77 14.55
C ALA A 132 10.83 -8.80 13.12
N VAL A 133 11.97 -9.47 12.89
CA VAL A 133 12.56 -9.64 11.56
C VAL A 133 11.66 -10.49 10.66
N GLU A 134 11.13 -11.62 11.16
CA GLU A 134 10.21 -12.46 10.39
C GLU A 134 8.94 -11.69 10.00
N ARG A 135 8.35 -10.97 10.96
CA ARG A 135 7.16 -10.14 10.72
C ARG A 135 7.42 -9.03 9.71
N ALA A 136 8.55 -8.33 9.83
CA ALA A 136 8.94 -7.28 8.89
C ALA A 136 9.12 -7.83 7.46
N HIS A 137 9.76 -9.00 7.35
CA HIS A 137 9.96 -9.70 6.09
C HIS A 137 8.63 -10.10 5.44
N ASP A 138 7.75 -10.77 6.19
CA ASP A 138 6.47 -11.26 5.68
C ASP A 138 5.52 -10.12 5.31
N LEU A 139 5.53 -9.04 6.10
CA LEU A 139 4.72 -7.86 5.83
C LEU A 139 5.16 -7.19 4.52
N SER A 140 6.47 -7.13 4.28
CA SER A 140 7.04 -6.60 3.04
C SER A 140 6.70 -7.49 1.85
N LEU A 141 6.79 -8.82 2.00
CA LEU A 141 6.37 -9.76 0.96
C LEU A 141 4.88 -9.68 0.66
N ALA A 142 4.03 -9.58 1.68
CA ALA A 142 2.60 -9.47 1.49
C ALA A 142 2.21 -8.18 0.74
N ALA A 143 2.91 -7.08 1.03
CA ALA A 143 2.73 -5.84 0.29
C ALA A 143 3.12 -5.99 -1.19
N LEU A 144 4.21 -6.72 -1.48
CA LEU A 144 4.67 -6.98 -2.85
C LEU A 144 3.73 -7.90 -3.63
N LEU A 145 3.29 -9.00 -3.00
CA LEU A 145 2.50 -10.06 -3.61
C LEU A 145 1.01 -9.72 -3.70
N SER A 146 0.51 -8.80 -2.87
CA SER A 146 -0.90 -8.41 -2.90
C SER A 146 -1.23 -7.58 -4.13
N ASP A 147 -2.19 -8.03 -4.92
CA ASP A 147 -2.81 -7.29 -6.01
C ASP A 147 -3.55 -6.03 -5.52
N GLU A 148 -4.14 -6.05 -4.33
CA GLU A 148 -4.92 -4.93 -3.77
C GLU A 148 -4.09 -3.79 -3.15
N ILE A 149 -2.86 -4.04 -2.72
CA ILE A 149 -2.08 -3.07 -1.95
C ILE A 149 -1.11 -2.30 -2.84
N TYR A 150 -1.36 -1.00 -2.97
CA TYR A 150 -0.54 -0.06 -3.73
C TYR A 150 0.09 1.04 -2.87
N ASN A 151 -0.23 1.06 -1.56
CA ASN A 151 0.25 2.07 -0.63
C ASN A 151 1.33 1.48 0.29
N PHE A 152 2.57 1.51 -0.16
CA PHE A 152 3.72 1.14 0.67
C PHE A 152 4.13 2.23 1.67
N GLY A 153 3.52 3.42 1.59
CA GLY A 153 3.90 4.58 2.40
C GLY A 153 3.73 4.33 3.91
N GLU A 154 2.66 3.66 4.31
CA GLU A 154 2.42 3.33 5.72
C GLU A 154 3.46 2.34 6.26
N LEU A 155 3.81 1.31 5.47
CA LEU A 155 4.85 0.35 5.85
C LEU A 155 6.23 1.01 5.93
N LEU A 156 6.57 1.86 4.95
CA LEU A 156 7.87 2.53 4.88
C LEU A 156 8.13 3.51 6.02
N MET A 157 7.09 4.02 6.68
CA MET A 157 7.23 4.89 7.84
C MET A 157 7.27 4.12 9.17
N HIS A 158 7.08 2.81 9.15
CA HIS A 158 6.99 2.01 10.37
C HIS A 158 8.37 1.51 10.82
N GLN A 159 8.69 1.69 12.10
CA GLN A 159 9.99 1.31 12.71
C GLN A 159 10.30 -0.20 12.65
N ILE A 160 9.31 -1.03 12.29
CA ILE A 160 9.48 -2.47 12.08
C ILE A 160 10.48 -2.76 10.95
N LEU A 161 10.61 -1.87 9.95
CA LEU A 161 11.56 -2.07 8.86
C LEU A 161 13.01 -1.81 9.28
N GLU A 162 13.25 -0.94 10.27
CA GLU A 162 14.58 -0.70 10.82
C GLU A 162 15.15 -1.98 11.47
N LYS A 163 14.28 -2.91 11.91
CA LYS A 163 14.70 -4.21 12.43
C LYS A 163 15.30 -5.12 11.35
N LEU A 164 15.03 -4.86 10.06
CA LEU A 164 15.57 -5.64 8.94
C LEU A 164 17.04 -5.32 8.63
N ASP A 165 17.58 -4.17 9.05
CA ASP A 165 18.91 -3.69 8.62
C ASP A 165 20.06 -4.64 8.98
N ASN A 166 19.92 -5.35 10.10
CA ASN A 166 20.91 -6.32 10.58
C ASN A 166 20.57 -7.77 10.19
N SER A 167 19.63 -7.97 9.26
CA SER A 167 19.14 -9.29 8.86
C SER A 167 19.54 -9.61 7.41
N PRO A 168 19.50 -10.90 6.98
CA PRO A 168 19.69 -11.25 5.56
C PRO A 168 18.65 -10.60 4.64
N HIS A 169 17.58 -10.06 5.20
CA HIS A 169 16.47 -9.42 4.52
C HIS A 169 16.63 -7.89 4.43
N ALA A 170 17.79 -7.33 4.78
CA ALA A 170 18.05 -5.88 4.71
C ALA A 170 17.76 -5.25 3.34
N TRP A 171 17.82 -6.04 2.25
CA TRP A 171 17.46 -5.58 0.90
C TRP A 171 15.98 -5.19 0.75
N LEU A 172 15.09 -5.62 1.64
CA LEU A 172 13.68 -5.22 1.68
C LEU A 172 13.48 -3.83 2.29
N ASN A 173 14.45 -3.29 3.02
CA ASN A 173 14.33 -1.95 3.63
C ASN A 173 14.56 -0.82 2.61
N SER A 174 15.24 -1.09 1.50
CA SER A 174 15.37 -0.08 0.44
C SER A 174 14.06 0.08 -0.32
N ALA A 175 13.36 1.20 -0.04
CA ALA A 175 12.15 1.63 -0.76
C ALA A 175 12.29 1.56 -2.29
N SER A 176 13.50 1.76 -2.83
CA SER A 176 13.82 1.57 -4.25
C SER A 176 13.70 0.12 -4.71
N THR A 177 14.13 -0.84 -3.90
CA THR A 177 14.17 -2.27 -4.23
C THR A 177 12.80 -2.91 -4.13
N VAL A 178 12.00 -2.54 -3.12
CA VAL A 178 10.60 -2.99 -3.01
C VAL A 178 9.78 -2.48 -4.20
N ASN A 179 9.95 -1.21 -4.58
CA ASN A 179 9.22 -0.64 -5.71
C ASN A 179 9.68 -1.23 -7.06
N GLU A 180 11.00 -1.48 -7.22
CA GLU A 180 11.57 -2.13 -8.40
C GLU A 180 11.07 -3.58 -8.52
N LEU A 181 11.10 -4.37 -7.44
CA LEU A 181 10.62 -5.75 -7.45
C LEU A 181 9.10 -5.86 -7.59
N SER A 182 8.31 -4.93 -7.05
CA SER A 182 6.86 -4.88 -7.31
C SER A 182 6.57 -4.69 -8.80
N SER A 183 7.40 -3.94 -9.51
CA SER A 183 7.27 -3.79 -10.97
C SER A 183 7.71 -5.04 -11.73
N THR A 184 8.82 -5.68 -11.31
CA THR A 184 9.38 -6.88 -11.97
C THR A 184 8.59 -8.16 -11.70
N LEU A 185 7.86 -8.26 -10.57
CA LEU A 185 7.04 -9.43 -10.25
C LEU A 185 5.65 -9.36 -10.89
N ARG A 186 5.13 -8.16 -11.16
CA ARG A 186 3.80 -7.96 -11.80
C ARG A 186 3.86 -7.92 -13.31
N GLU A 187 4.97 -7.44 -13.86
CA GLU A 187 5.30 -7.69 -15.26
C GLU A 187 5.91 -9.09 -15.35
N GLY A 188 5.20 -10.05 -15.95
CA GLY A 188 5.73 -11.39 -16.19
C GLY A 188 7.12 -11.37 -16.84
N PRO A 189 7.89 -12.48 -16.76
CA PRO A 189 9.34 -12.46 -16.95
C PRO A 189 9.73 -11.80 -18.28
N PRO A 190 10.60 -10.77 -18.26
CA PRO A 190 11.13 -10.24 -19.50
C PRO A 190 12.07 -11.28 -20.11
N LEU A 191 11.93 -11.48 -21.42
CA LEU A 191 12.86 -12.27 -22.20
C LEU A 191 14.29 -11.74 -21.97
N ARG A 192 15.12 -12.66 -21.51
CA ARG A 192 16.51 -12.50 -21.09
C ARG A 192 17.33 -11.72 -22.13
N ALA A 193 17.90 -10.58 -21.75
CA ALA A 193 19.00 -9.95 -22.47
C ALA A 193 20.18 -9.73 -21.51
N ASN A 194 21.32 -10.34 -21.85
CA ASN A 194 22.60 -10.22 -21.16
C ASN A 194 23.05 -8.76 -21.08
N GLY A 195 23.57 -8.34 -19.92
CA GLY A 195 24.25 -7.04 -19.81
C GLY A 195 24.59 -6.62 -18.38
N THR A 196 25.82 -6.92 -17.97
CA THR A 196 26.62 -6.34 -16.86
C THR A 196 25.94 -5.34 -15.90
N ARG A 197 25.81 -5.76 -14.63
CA ARG A 197 25.35 -4.99 -13.47
C ARG A 197 26.35 -3.87 -13.13
N LYS A 198 25.94 -2.59 -13.23
CA LYS A 198 26.62 -1.47 -12.55
C LYS A 198 25.80 -1.06 -11.31
N LYS A 199 26.49 -0.93 -10.16
CA LYS A 199 25.93 -0.40 -8.89
C LYS A 199 25.47 1.06 -9.08
N PRO A 200 24.28 1.46 -8.59
CA PRO A 200 23.96 2.87 -8.43
C PRO A 200 24.48 3.37 -7.06
N SER A 201 25.17 4.50 -7.11
CA SER A 201 25.61 5.31 -5.98
C SER A 201 24.43 5.98 -5.28
N ALA A 202 24.51 6.05 -3.95
CA ALA A 202 23.56 6.69 -3.05
C ALA A 202 23.22 8.13 -3.46
N SER A 203 21.94 8.50 -3.40
CA SER A 203 21.48 9.89 -3.45
C SER A 203 20.66 10.22 -2.20
N GLN A 204 21.16 11.22 -1.46
CA GLN A 204 20.66 11.74 -0.20
C GLN A 204 19.25 12.33 -0.34
N SER A 205 18.35 11.99 0.58
CA SER A 205 17.05 12.64 0.75
C SER A 205 17.20 13.81 1.74
N SER A 206 17.12 15.05 1.24
CA SER A 206 16.91 16.24 2.09
C SER A 206 15.40 16.52 2.14
N GLY A 207 14.81 16.27 3.31
CA GLY A 207 13.38 16.44 3.55
C GLY A 207 12.96 17.91 3.55
N VAL A 208 11.99 18.25 2.70
CA VAL A 208 11.26 19.53 2.80
C VAL A 208 9.77 19.19 2.81
N HIS A 209 9.15 19.36 3.97
CA HIS A 209 7.70 19.27 4.15
C HIS A 209 7.03 20.47 3.48
N PHE A 210 6.04 20.24 2.62
CA PHE A 210 5.32 21.29 1.88
C PHE A 210 3.81 21.15 2.06
N LYS A 211 3.10 22.27 2.29
CA LYS A 211 1.64 22.32 2.51
C LYS A 211 0.80 21.71 1.37
N ASN A 212 -0.36 21.15 1.75
CA ASN A 212 -1.27 20.36 0.92
C ASN A 212 -1.78 21.06 -0.35
N GLY A 213 -1.66 20.38 -1.50
CA GLY A 213 -2.28 20.79 -2.77
C GLY A 213 -1.62 21.97 -3.50
N ALA A 214 -0.50 22.49 -3.00
CA ALA A 214 0.27 23.52 -3.70
C ALA A 214 0.88 22.98 -5.01
N PRO A 215 1.00 23.81 -6.05
CA PRO A 215 1.64 23.42 -7.30
C PRO A 215 3.09 22.96 -7.07
N PRO A 216 3.58 21.98 -7.85
CA PRO A 216 4.94 21.50 -7.71
C PRO A 216 5.94 22.65 -7.95
N PRO A 217 7.01 22.78 -7.13
CA PRO A 217 8.02 23.81 -7.34
C PRO A 217 8.61 23.73 -8.75
N ALA A 218 8.88 24.89 -9.36
CA ALA A 218 9.35 24.96 -10.75
C ALA A 218 10.62 24.11 -10.99
N ARG A 219 11.50 24.01 -9.99
CA ARG A 219 12.70 23.15 -10.03
C ARG A 219 12.37 21.67 -10.20
N ILE A 220 11.36 21.17 -9.48
CA ILE A 220 10.92 19.77 -9.55
C ILE A 220 10.28 19.48 -10.90
N VAL A 221 9.46 20.41 -11.40
CA VAL A 221 8.87 20.30 -12.75
C VAL A 221 9.96 20.21 -13.82
N SER A 222 10.99 21.05 -13.74
CA SER A 222 12.10 21.02 -14.69
C SER A 222 12.91 19.71 -14.63
N GLN A 223 13.21 19.20 -13.44
CA GLN A 223 13.90 17.92 -13.27
C GLN A 223 13.06 16.75 -13.81
N TRP A 224 11.76 16.76 -13.53
CA TRP A 224 10.82 15.77 -14.03
C TRP A 224 10.77 15.76 -15.57
N LEU A 225 10.58 16.93 -16.21
CA LEU A 225 10.54 17.03 -17.67
C LEU A 225 11.86 16.61 -18.31
N ALA A 226 13.01 16.88 -17.67
CA ALA A 226 14.31 16.41 -18.14
C ALA A 226 14.41 14.88 -18.12
N LEU A 227 13.88 14.23 -17.08
CA LEU A 227 13.84 12.78 -16.94
C LEU A 227 12.90 12.13 -17.96
N VAL A 228 11.69 12.70 -18.15
CA VAL A 228 10.75 12.27 -19.20
C VAL A 228 11.39 12.40 -20.57
N ALA A 229 12.06 13.52 -20.86
CA ALA A 229 12.74 13.72 -22.13
C ALA A 229 13.91 12.74 -22.33
N ALA A 230 14.72 12.50 -21.30
CA ALA A 230 15.82 11.54 -21.39
C ALA A 230 15.34 10.10 -21.63
N LYS A 231 14.14 9.76 -21.15
CA LYS A 231 13.56 8.43 -21.27
C LYS A 231 12.78 8.23 -22.56
N PHE A 232 11.96 9.19 -22.98
CA PHE A 232 11.03 9.01 -24.09
C PHE A 232 11.39 9.76 -25.37
N VAL A 233 12.38 10.65 -25.36
CA VAL A 233 12.87 11.32 -26.57
C VAL A 233 14.12 10.62 -27.08
N PRO A 234 14.07 9.95 -28.25
CA PRO A 234 15.25 9.37 -28.87
C PRO A 234 16.32 10.44 -29.11
N LYS A 235 17.59 10.11 -28.88
CA LYS A 235 18.71 11.00 -29.24
C LYS A 235 18.90 11.10 -30.75
N ASN A 236 18.44 10.10 -31.50
CA ASN A 236 18.50 10.02 -32.96
C ASN A 236 17.14 9.58 -33.49
N THR A 237 16.64 10.20 -34.55
CA THR A 237 15.31 9.94 -35.13
C THR A 237 15.15 8.55 -35.76
N LYS A 238 16.26 7.82 -35.89
CA LYS A 238 16.30 6.45 -36.41
C LYS A 238 16.27 5.37 -35.34
N ASP A 239 16.45 5.74 -34.07
CA ASP A 239 16.41 4.78 -32.97
C ASP A 239 14.96 4.57 -32.54
N PRO A 240 14.54 3.33 -32.22
CA PRO A 240 13.23 3.10 -31.66
C PRO A 240 13.09 3.87 -30.34
N PRO A 241 11.89 4.44 -30.04
CA PRO A 241 11.65 5.10 -28.77
C PRO A 241 11.97 4.14 -27.62
N PRO A 242 12.71 4.59 -26.58
CA PRO A 242 13.05 3.71 -25.48
C PRO A 242 11.77 3.20 -24.82
N THR A 243 11.69 1.89 -24.65
CA THR A 243 10.55 1.22 -24.03
C THR A 243 10.75 1.12 -22.51
N GLY A 244 9.66 1.31 -21.76
CA GLY A 244 9.61 1.12 -20.31
C GLY A 244 8.93 2.28 -19.57
N PRO A 245 8.10 1.98 -18.55
CA PRO A 245 7.34 2.99 -17.81
C PRO A 245 8.24 3.84 -16.90
N ILE A 246 7.72 4.98 -16.46
CA ILE A 246 8.30 5.77 -15.37
C ILE A 246 7.36 5.70 -14.17
N ALA A 247 7.80 5.03 -13.11
CA ALA A 247 7.05 5.00 -11.86
C ALA A 247 7.22 6.34 -11.11
N VAL A 248 6.11 6.95 -10.73
CA VAL A 248 6.08 8.19 -9.93
C VAL A 248 5.23 7.95 -8.69
N HIS A 249 5.81 8.12 -7.50
CA HIS A 249 5.11 7.98 -6.23
C HIS A 249 5.22 9.27 -5.41
N CYS A 250 4.27 9.46 -4.49
CA CYS A 250 4.35 10.54 -3.49
C CYS A 250 4.77 9.93 -2.16
N VAL A 251 5.76 10.54 -1.50
CA VAL A 251 6.20 10.16 -0.14
C VAL A 251 5.04 10.17 0.86
N ALA A 252 4.08 11.09 0.68
CA ALA A 252 2.94 11.28 1.61
C ALA A 252 1.55 11.00 0.98
N GLY A 253 1.46 10.40 -0.21
CA GLY A 253 0.14 10.10 -0.84
C GLY A 253 -0.71 11.30 -1.30
N LEU A 254 -0.21 12.54 -1.20
CA LEU A 254 -0.97 13.79 -1.39
C LEU A 254 -1.21 14.22 -2.86
N GLY A 255 -1.21 13.30 -3.83
CA GLY A 255 -1.64 13.55 -5.21
C GLY A 255 -0.71 14.40 -6.11
N ARG A 256 0.58 14.58 -5.78
CA ARG A 256 1.52 15.34 -6.65
C ARG A 256 2.03 14.55 -7.86
N ALA A 257 2.11 13.22 -7.73
CA ALA A 257 2.53 12.34 -8.82
C ALA A 257 1.58 12.46 -10.03
N PRO A 258 0.24 12.39 -9.86
CA PRO A 258 -0.71 12.68 -10.94
C PRO A 258 -0.54 14.06 -11.57
N VAL A 259 -0.21 15.10 -10.80
CA VAL A 259 0.03 16.46 -11.34
C VAL A 259 1.28 16.51 -12.21
N LEU A 260 2.37 15.83 -11.82
CA LEU A 260 3.58 15.76 -12.65
C LEU A 260 3.34 15.00 -13.95
N VAL A 261 2.58 13.90 -13.89
CA VAL A 261 2.18 13.14 -15.09
C VAL A 261 1.33 14.02 -16.01
N ALA A 262 0.36 14.76 -15.47
CA ALA A 262 -0.45 15.70 -16.25
C ALA A 262 0.40 16.77 -16.94
N ILE A 263 1.37 17.37 -16.23
CA ILE A 263 2.30 18.33 -16.82
C ILE A 263 3.09 17.71 -17.97
N ALA A 264 3.58 16.47 -17.82
CA ALA A 264 4.32 15.79 -18.90
C ALA A 264 3.44 15.56 -20.13
N LEU A 265 2.19 15.13 -19.96
CA LEU A 265 1.23 14.97 -21.05
C LEU A 265 0.94 16.30 -21.75
N ILE A 266 0.74 17.37 -20.97
CA ILE A 266 0.51 18.71 -21.51
C ILE A 266 1.73 19.19 -22.31
N GLU A 267 2.94 19.02 -21.78
CA GLU A 267 4.19 19.38 -22.47
C GLU A 267 4.48 18.49 -23.69
N ALA A 268 3.93 17.27 -23.74
CA ALA A 268 3.99 16.38 -24.89
C ALA A 268 2.97 16.72 -25.99
N GLY A 269 2.05 17.66 -25.76
CA GLY A 269 1.10 18.13 -26.77
C GLY A 269 -0.38 17.90 -26.42
N MET A 270 -0.70 17.24 -25.32
CA MET A 270 -2.09 17.02 -24.90
C MET A 270 -2.72 18.32 -24.38
N PRO A 271 -4.00 18.61 -24.69
CA PRO A 271 -4.75 19.70 -24.05
C PRO A 271 -4.89 19.51 -22.53
N ASN A 272 -4.96 20.62 -21.78
CA ASN A 272 -4.99 20.59 -20.31
C ASN A 272 -6.16 19.77 -19.75
N LEU A 273 -7.36 19.97 -20.29
CA LEU A 273 -8.56 19.25 -19.85
C LEU A 273 -8.50 17.76 -20.20
N GLU A 274 -8.01 17.43 -21.40
CA GLU A 274 -7.87 16.05 -21.86
C GLU A 274 -6.83 15.28 -21.04
N ALA A 275 -5.72 15.92 -20.63
CA ALA A 275 -4.73 15.31 -19.75
C ALA A 275 -5.31 14.95 -18.36
N VAL A 276 -6.16 15.83 -17.82
CA VAL A 276 -6.85 15.58 -16.54
C VAL A 276 -7.84 14.42 -16.68
N GLU A 277 -8.61 14.40 -17.76
CA GLU A 277 -9.58 13.33 -18.03
C GLU A 277 -8.91 11.98 -18.28
N TYR A 278 -7.81 11.97 -19.03
CA TYR A 278 -6.99 10.78 -19.29
C TYR A 278 -6.47 10.13 -18.01
N ILE A 279 -6.00 10.94 -17.05
CA ILE A 279 -5.54 10.43 -15.75
C ILE A 279 -6.72 9.90 -14.93
N ARG A 280 -7.86 10.61 -14.94
CA ARG A 280 -9.06 10.23 -14.17
C ARG A 280 -9.74 8.97 -14.71
N SER A 281 -9.67 8.70 -16.01
CA SER A 281 -10.21 7.48 -16.61
C SER A 281 -9.45 6.24 -16.13
N ARG A 282 -8.15 6.36 -15.90
CA ARG A 282 -7.28 5.29 -15.36
C ARG A 282 -7.29 5.22 -13.84
N ARG A 283 -7.39 6.36 -13.16
CA ARG A 283 -7.43 6.43 -11.69
C ARG A 283 -8.42 7.51 -11.23
N ARG A 284 -9.65 7.08 -10.92
CA ARG A 284 -10.68 7.96 -10.36
C ARG A 284 -10.18 8.61 -9.07
N GLY A 285 -10.43 9.91 -8.91
CA GLY A 285 -10.01 10.65 -7.72
C GLY A 285 -8.51 11.01 -7.63
N ALA A 286 -7.70 10.72 -8.65
CA ALA A 286 -6.25 11.00 -8.63
C ALA A 286 -5.87 12.48 -8.50
N LEU A 287 -6.79 13.39 -8.86
CA LEU A 287 -6.57 14.85 -8.87
C LEU A 287 -7.66 15.56 -8.08
N ASN A 288 -7.25 16.39 -7.11
CA ASN A 288 -8.10 17.28 -6.32
C ASN A 288 -8.45 18.55 -7.12
N MET A 289 -9.56 19.22 -6.79
CA MET A 289 -10.02 20.46 -7.42
C MET A 289 -8.94 21.56 -7.50
N LYS A 290 -8.16 21.76 -6.43
CA LYS A 290 -7.05 22.75 -6.44
C LYS A 290 -5.99 22.43 -7.50
N GLN A 291 -5.71 21.15 -7.71
CA GLN A 291 -4.71 20.69 -8.68
C GLN A 291 -5.23 20.80 -10.10
N ILE A 292 -6.52 20.56 -10.31
CA ILE A 292 -7.17 20.75 -11.60
C ILE A 292 -7.17 22.21 -11.99
N HIS A 293 -7.52 23.12 -11.07
CA HIS A 293 -7.43 24.56 -11.33
C HIS A 293 -6.02 24.99 -11.71
N PHE A 294 -5.00 24.44 -11.03
CA PHE A 294 -3.62 24.69 -11.41
C PHE A 294 -3.31 24.17 -12.84
N LEU A 295 -3.69 22.93 -13.15
CA LEU A 295 -3.46 22.33 -14.47
C LEU A 295 -4.22 23.04 -15.59
N ASP A 296 -5.41 23.53 -15.32
CA ASP A 296 -6.21 24.32 -16.26
C ASP A 296 -5.48 25.61 -16.65
N SER A 297 -4.88 26.30 -15.67
CA SER A 297 -4.08 27.50 -15.88
C SER A 297 -2.63 27.25 -16.34
N TYR A 298 -2.19 25.98 -16.45
CA TYR A 298 -0.81 25.65 -16.79
C TYR A 298 -0.50 25.97 -18.25
N LYS A 299 0.55 26.77 -18.48
CA LYS A 299 1.06 27.10 -19.82
C LYS A 299 2.32 26.31 -20.12
N ARG A 300 2.36 25.70 -21.31
CA ARG A 300 3.53 24.99 -21.82
C ARG A 300 4.76 25.90 -21.79
N ARG A 301 5.86 25.36 -21.30
CA ARG A 301 7.15 26.06 -21.29
C ARG A 301 7.78 25.81 -22.65
N GLY A 302 7.57 26.72 -23.60
CA GLY A 302 7.87 26.62 -25.05
C GLY A 302 9.32 26.34 -25.50
N LYS A 303 10.03 25.41 -24.86
CA LYS A 303 11.36 24.87 -25.22
C LYS A 303 11.39 23.34 -25.09
N GLY A 304 10.25 22.68 -25.22
CA GLY A 304 10.10 21.24 -24.93
C GLY A 304 10.60 20.34 -26.06
N LYS A 305 11.75 19.70 -25.84
CA LYS A 305 12.30 18.59 -26.65
C LYS A 305 11.33 17.40 -26.82
N LEU A 306 10.22 17.40 -26.07
CA LEU A 306 9.17 16.37 -26.02
C LEU A 306 8.22 16.38 -27.23
N ILE A 307 8.03 17.53 -27.89
CA ILE A 307 7.16 17.66 -29.07
C ILE A 307 7.70 16.83 -30.26
N GLY A 308 9.02 16.67 -30.35
CA GLY A 308 9.65 15.94 -31.46
C GLY A 308 9.52 14.41 -31.40
N ALA A 309 9.08 13.83 -30.28
CA ALA A 309 9.00 12.37 -30.08
C ALA A 309 7.62 11.78 -30.42
N CYS A 310 6.53 12.54 -30.20
CA CYS A 310 5.19 12.18 -30.67
C CYS A 310 4.91 13.02 -31.93
N GLY A 311 5.20 12.47 -33.11
CA GLY A 311 5.18 13.18 -34.38
C GLY A 311 3.96 14.09 -34.59
N GLY A 312 4.20 15.40 -34.56
CA GLY A 312 3.26 16.46 -34.91
C GLY A 312 4.02 17.55 -35.67
N GLY A 313 3.59 17.82 -36.90
CA GLY A 313 4.20 18.80 -37.81
C GLY A 313 4.10 20.24 -37.32
N ALA A 314 4.87 21.09 -37.99
CA ALA A 314 4.96 22.53 -37.80
C ALA A 314 3.62 23.28 -37.94
N GLY A 315 3.54 24.45 -37.29
CA GLY A 315 2.52 25.51 -37.45
C GLY A 315 1.45 25.48 -36.35
N ASP A 316 1.02 26.56 -35.69
CA ASP A 316 1.27 27.98 -35.87
C ASP A 316 1.02 28.73 -34.54
N ALA A 317 1.69 29.86 -34.39
CA ALA A 317 1.33 30.91 -33.45
C ALA A 317 0.32 31.85 -34.13
N ALA A 318 -0.88 32.07 -33.57
CA ALA A 318 -1.62 33.34 -33.64
C ALA A 318 -3.00 33.27 -32.93
N SER A 319 -3.41 34.46 -32.48
CA SER A 319 -4.65 34.89 -31.81
C SER A 319 -5.99 34.53 -32.49
N GLY A 320 -7.07 34.62 -31.70
CA GLY A 320 -8.28 35.36 -32.09
C GLY A 320 -9.52 34.58 -32.53
N ASP A 321 -10.59 34.73 -31.73
CA ASP A 321 -12.04 34.67 -32.02
C ASP A 321 -12.72 33.41 -32.59
N GLY A 322 -13.96 33.23 -32.11
CA GLY A 322 -14.71 31.98 -32.21
C GLY A 322 -15.50 31.74 -33.49
N ALA A 323 -15.82 30.47 -33.73
CA ALA A 323 -17.02 30.02 -34.43
C ALA A 323 -17.23 28.51 -34.21
N ARG A 324 -18.50 28.13 -34.12
CA ARG A 324 -19.02 26.78 -33.89
C ARG A 324 -19.06 26.01 -35.22
N ALA A 325 -18.53 24.78 -35.24
CA ALA A 325 -18.88 23.76 -36.25
C ALA A 325 -18.68 22.34 -35.68
N SER A 326 -19.71 21.50 -35.83
CA SER A 326 -19.75 20.08 -35.45
C SER A 326 -19.27 19.17 -36.62
N PRO A 327 -19.34 17.82 -36.57
CA PRO A 327 -18.14 16.97 -36.56
C PRO A 327 -18.05 16.01 -37.77
N ILE A 328 -16.84 15.65 -38.22
CA ILE A 328 -16.63 14.51 -39.14
C ILE A 328 -15.39 13.71 -38.71
N PRO A 329 -15.41 12.36 -38.82
CA PRO A 329 -14.70 11.45 -37.93
C PRO A 329 -13.42 10.86 -38.53
N GLY A 330 -12.63 10.24 -37.65
CA GLY A 330 -11.63 9.24 -38.01
C GLY A 330 -10.25 9.80 -38.33
N LYS A 331 -9.39 9.88 -37.31
CA LYS A 331 -7.92 9.71 -37.45
C LYS A 331 -7.35 9.19 -36.13
N ASP A 332 -6.69 8.04 -36.25
CA ASP A 332 -5.86 7.28 -35.32
C ASP A 332 -5.56 7.91 -33.96
N LYS A 333 -6.13 7.32 -32.90
CA LYS A 333 -5.94 7.71 -31.49
C LYS A 333 -4.76 7.02 -30.79
N ASP A 334 -3.82 6.42 -31.53
CA ASP A 334 -2.77 5.56 -30.93
C ASP A 334 -1.36 6.17 -30.86
N LYS A 335 -1.21 7.50 -31.00
CA LYS A 335 0.14 8.10 -31.15
C LYS A 335 0.78 8.77 -29.94
N CYS A 336 0.24 8.64 -28.73
CA CYS A 336 1.02 9.04 -27.55
C CYS A 336 0.54 8.26 -26.31
N THR A 337 0.74 6.94 -26.33
CA THR A 337 0.54 6.10 -25.14
C THR A 337 1.80 6.17 -24.29
N ILE A 338 1.80 7.06 -23.30
CA ILE A 338 2.69 6.91 -22.14
C ILE A 338 1.99 5.89 -21.24
N MET A 339 2.50 4.65 -21.25
CA MET A 339 2.14 3.63 -20.24
C MET A 339 2.85 3.94 -18.92
#